data_AF-A0A2V5MUI5-F1
#
_entry.id   AF-A0A2V5MUI5-F1
#
_cell.length_a   1.000
_cell.length_b   1.000
_cell.length_c   1.000
_cell.angle_alpha   90.00
_cell.angle_beta   90.00
_cell.angle_gamma   90.00
#
_symmetry.space_group_name_H-M   'P 1'
#
loop_
_entity.id
_entity.type
_entity.pdbx_description
1 polymer ?
#
loop_
_entity_poly.entity_id
_entity_poly.type
_entity_poly.pdbx_seq_one_letter_code
_entity_poly.pdbx_strand_id
1 'polypeptide(L)'
;MAAGRTDGNYADYWANQITEIAQTDPKSLIMTIADMTRASPNLSSSFVAEFARRLQGQGSALALPLTWIEQRLSESGLTIKKLVQSENQQQAADQVSISNSIGSLRLLASTDWPDFVESMSSVEMALRGDPARAYGEMDFATRDRYRHVVERIARRSHLTEQAVAGKAIELAGEMTAPDGDDRDGHVGFYLVDRGLPLLERAAGFRRSVREFFGKPITRFPLALYAGSIGLITALAGGGLLWNAYAHGLRGWMFALLGMVSILSASHFATAIVNWLATLLASADSLPRMDYSKGIPAESRTLTVIPTMLTSLRDVEDLAAALEVRFLANRDDNLHFALLTDFRDAALEATPEDEPLLLAAKAGIEELNGKYANGKGETFFLFHRPRRWNPQ
;
A
#
# COMPACT_ATOMS: atom_id res chain seq x y z
N MET A 1 -29.18 12.22 -20.12
CA MET A 1 -27.95 12.92 -20.59
C MET A 1 -27.51 12.52 -22.01
N ALA A 2 -27.31 11.24 -22.35
CA ALA A 2 -26.79 10.86 -23.68
C ALA A 2 -27.71 11.29 -24.84
N ALA A 3 -29.02 11.02 -24.77
CA ALA A 3 -29.99 11.42 -25.79
C ALA A 3 -30.19 12.95 -25.92
N GLY A 4 -30.15 13.68 -24.80
CA GLY A 4 -30.23 15.15 -24.82
C GLY A 4 -29.01 15.80 -25.46
N ARG A 5 -27.80 15.23 -25.25
CA ARG A 5 -26.58 15.69 -25.94
C ARG A 5 -26.59 15.38 -27.43
N THR A 6 -27.11 14.22 -27.85
CA THR A 6 -27.23 13.91 -29.28
C THR A 6 -28.20 14.85 -29.97
N ASP A 7 -29.34 15.15 -29.33
CA ASP A 7 -30.34 16.07 -29.86
C ASP A 7 -29.84 17.52 -29.89
N GLY A 8 -29.10 17.96 -28.86
CA GLY A 8 -28.43 19.27 -28.84
C GLY A 8 -27.36 19.41 -29.93
N ASN A 9 -26.52 18.39 -30.13
CA ASN A 9 -25.54 18.37 -31.22
C ASN A 9 -26.22 18.36 -32.60
N TYR A 10 -27.37 17.70 -32.72
CA TYR A 10 -28.14 17.67 -33.95
C TYR A 10 -28.80 19.02 -34.25
N ALA A 11 -29.25 19.74 -33.23
CA ALA A 11 -29.67 21.13 -33.34
C ALA A 11 -28.51 22.03 -33.78
N ASP A 12 -27.32 21.86 -33.21
CA ASP A 12 -26.14 22.65 -33.57
C ASP A 12 -25.73 22.40 -35.03
N TYR A 13 -25.77 21.15 -35.50
CA TYR A 13 -25.53 20.79 -36.90
C TYR A 13 -26.45 21.56 -37.86
N TRP A 14 -27.77 21.50 -37.63
CA TRP A 14 -28.73 22.20 -38.50
C TRP A 14 -28.65 23.71 -38.37
N ALA A 15 -28.46 24.24 -37.16
CA ALA A 15 -28.29 25.68 -36.97
C ALA A 15 -27.05 26.21 -37.70
N ASN A 16 -25.92 25.50 -37.63
CA ASN A 16 -24.70 25.88 -38.35
C ASN A 16 -24.89 25.83 -39.86
N GLN A 17 -25.49 24.77 -40.40
CA GLN A 17 -25.78 24.65 -41.85
C GLN A 17 -26.70 25.77 -42.35
N ILE A 18 -27.77 26.08 -41.61
CA ILE A 18 -28.73 27.13 -41.96
C ILE A 18 -28.06 28.52 -41.89
N THR A 19 -27.25 28.80 -40.86
CA THR A 19 -26.54 30.08 -40.74
C THR A 19 -25.46 30.23 -41.82
N GLU A 20 -24.70 29.18 -42.13
CA GLU A 20 -23.65 29.20 -43.17
C GLU A 20 -24.24 29.44 -44.56
N ILE A 21 -25.33 28.74 -44.91
CA ILE A 21 -26.00 28.89 -46.21
C ILE A 21 -26.70 30.24 -46.30
N ALA A 22 -27.26 30.76 -45.21
CA ALA A 22 -27.83 32.10 -45.19
C ALA A 22 -26.78 33.21 -45.49
N GLN A 23 -25.51 32.97 -45.21
CA GLN A 23 -24.41 33.91 -45.49
C GLN A 23 -23.78 33.72 -46.87
N THR A 24 -23.64 32.47 -47.32
CA THR A 24 -22.87 32.11 -48.52
C THR A 24 -23.75 31.95 -49.78
N ASP A 25 -24.96 31.41 -49.64
CA ASP A 25 -25.92 31.22 -50.74
C ASP A 25 -27.38 31.30 -50.27
N PRO A 26 -27.93 32.53 -50.09
CA PRO A 26 -29.28 32.75 -49.57
C PRO A 26 -30.39 32.10 -50.41
N LYS A 27 -30.15 31.81 -51.70
CA LYS A 27 -31.13 31.17 -52.59
C LYS A 27 -31.37 29.71 -52.22
N SER A 28 -30.36 29.04 -51.66
CA SER A 28 -30.39 27.63 -51.23
C SER A 28 -30.89 27.45 -49.80
N LEU A 29 -31.15 28.54 -49.07
CA LEU A 29 -31.65 28.52 -47.69
C LEU A 29 -32.98 27.77 -47.56
N ILE A 30 -33.92 27.98 -48.49
CA ILE A 30 -35.22 27.32 -48.49
C ILE A 30 -35.06 25.80 -48.68
N MET A 31 -34.11 25.36 -49.51
CA MET A 31 -33.86 23.94 -49.72
C MET A 31 -33.30 23.27 -48.46
N THR A 32 -32.40 23.96 -47.75
CA THR A 32 -31.83 23.48 -46.48
C THR A 32 -32.89 23.37 -45.38
N ILE A 33 -33.79 24.35 -45.29
CA ILE A 33 -34.93 24.28 -44.37
C ILE A 33 -35.84 23.12 -44.78
N ALA A 34 -36.11 22.93 -46.07
CA ALA A 34 -36.89 21.80 -46.57
C ALA A 34 -36.23 20.43 -46.29
N ASP A 35 -34.91 20.34 -46.27
CA ASP A 35 -34.17 19.13 -45.87
C ASP A 35 -34.28 18.87 -44.36
N MET A 36 -34.13 19.91 -43.53
CA MET A 36 -34.31 19.82 -42.08
C MET A 36 -35.74 19.36 -41.72
N THR A 37 -36.75 19.95 -42.35
CA THR A 37 -38.15 19.58 -42.13
C THR A 37 -38.47 18.16 -42.57
N ARG A 38 -37.84 17.67 -43.66
CA ARG A 38 -37.95 16.27 -44.10
C ARG A 38 -37.26 15.30 -43.13
N ALA A 39 -36.11 15.69 -42.57
CA ALA A 39 -35.40 14.90 -41.59
C ALA A 39 -36.18 14.69 -40.28
N SER A 40 -37.23 15.49 -40.03
CA SER A 40 -38.16 15.37 -38.89
C SER A 40 -37.42 15.21 -37.55
N PRO A 41 -36.60 16.19 -37.15
CA PRO A 41 -35.84 16.12 -35.91
C PRO A 41 -36.78 15.92 -34.70
N ASN A 42 -36.31 15.17 -33.71
CA ASN A 42 -37.01 15.08 -32.43
C ASN A 42 -36.92 16.44 -31.72
N LEU A 43 -38.06 17.10 -31.51
CA LEU A 43 -38.14 18.43 -30.89
C LEU A 43 -38.04 18.32 -29.35
N SER A 44 -36.95 17.73 -28.85
CA SER A 44 -36.66 17.66 -27.43
C SER A 44 -36.30 19.04 -26.86
N SER A 45 -36.32 19.18 -25.53
CA SER A 45 -35.94 20.43 -24.85
C SER A 45 -34.53 20.88 -25.24
N SER A 46 -33.58 19.94 -25.33
CA SER A 46 -32.20 20.22 -25.71
C SER A 46 -32.07 20.66 -27.18
N PHE A 47 -32.80 20.03 -28.12
CA PHE A 47 -32.80 20.44 -29.53
C PHE A 47 -33.36 21.87 -29.68
N VAL A 48 -34.55 22.12 -29.13
CA VAL A 48 -35.24 23.41 -29.27
C VAL A 48 -34.49 24.53 -28.56
N ALA A 49 -33.92 24.27 -27.37
CA ALA A 49 -33.16 25.28 -26.65
C ALA A 49 -31.88 25.68 -27.39
N GLU A 50 -31.14 24.70 -27.90
CA GLU A 50 -29.88 24.97 -28.62
C GLU A 50 -30.13 25.62 -29.99
N PHE A 51 -31.14 25.14 -30.72
CA PHE A 51 -31.52 25.70 -32.03
C PHE A 51 -32.05 27.14 -31.90
N ALA A 52 -32.91 27.41 -30.90
CA ALA A 52 -33.39 28.76 -30.62
C ALA A 52 -32.25 29.69 -30.19
N ARG A 53 -31.36 29.23 -29.30
CA ARG A 53 -30.18 29.99 -28.84
C ARG A 53 -29.28 30.41 -30.00
N ARG A 54 -29.11 29.56 -31.01
CA ARG A 54 -28.26 29.81 -32.18
C ARG A 54 -28.88 30.76 -33.21
N LEU A 55 -30.17 30.61 -33.51
CA LEU A 55 -30.82 31.38 -34.59
C LEU A 55 -31.48 32.69 -34.14
N GLN A 56 -31.82 32.82 -32.86
CA GLN A 56 -32.48 34.01 -32.34
C GLN A 56 -31.56 35.23 -32.40
N GLY A 57 -31.99 36.28 -33.11
CA GLY A 57 -31.25 37.55 -33.23
C GLY A 57 -30.28 37.66 -34.41
N GLN A 58 -30.18 36.64 -35.28
CA GLN A 58 -29.23 36.62 -36.41
C GLN A 58 -29.80 37.11 -37.76
N GLY A 59 -31.01 37.70 -37.78
CA GLY A 59 -31.61 38.35 -38.96
C GLY A 59 -32.96 37.77 -39.41
N SER A 60 -33.65 38.49 -40.31
CA SER A 60 -35.01 38.13 -40.75
C SER A 60 -35.08 36.85 -41.58
N ALA A 61 -34.00 36.50 -42.30
CA ALA A 61 -33.90 35.26 -43.07
C ALA A 61 -33.94 33.99 -42.20
N LEU A 62 -33.55 34.11 -40.93
CA LEU A 62 -33.51 33.01 -39.95
C LEU A 62 -34.78 32.94 -39.09
N ALA A 63 -35.80 33.76 -39.41
CA ALA A 63 -37.12 33.68 -38.78
C ALA A 63 -37.91 32.45 -39.25
N LEU A 64 -37.76 32.04 -40.52
CA LEU A 64 -38.53 30.93 -41.11
C LEU A 64 -38.32 29.58 -40.41
N PRO A 65 -37.08 29.14 -40.08
CA PRO A 65 -36.86 27.91 -39.30
C PRO A 65 -37.48 27.98 -37.89
N LEU A 66 -37.39 29.14 -37.23
CA LEU A 66 -37.96 29.33 -35.89
C LEU A 66 -39.49 29.29 -35.93
N THR A 67 -40.11 29.92 -36.92
CA THR A 67 -41.56 29.86 -37.16
C THR A 67 -42.02 28.42 -37.40
N TRP A 68 -41.25 27.62 -38.15
CA TRP A 68 -41.59 26.21 -38.36
C TRP A 68 -41.55 25.40 -37.06
N ILE A 69 -40.52 25.58 -36.23
CA ILE A 69 -40.45 24.92 -34.91
C ILE A 69 -41.62 25.38 -34.04
N GLU A 70 -41.94 26.67 -34.02
CA GLU A 70 -43.04 27.21 -33.23
C GLU A 70 -44.39 26.63 -33.69
N GLN A 71 -44.61 26.50 -35.00
CA GLN A 71 -45.80 25.86 -35.54
C GLN A 71 -45.88 24.37 -35.15
N ARG A 72 -44.78 23.63 -35.26
CA ARG A 72 -44.73 22.21 -34.84
C ARG A 72 -44.94 22.01 -33.34
N LEU A 73 -44.38 22.89 -32.51
CA LEU A 73 -44.60 22.84 -31.06
C LEU A 73 -46.05 23.19 -30.71
N SER A 74 -46.68 24.10 -31.47
CA SER A 74 -48.07 24.49 -31.26
C SER A 74 -49.06 23.34 -31.48
N GLU A 75 -48.76 22.41 -32.40
CA GLU A 75 -49.54 21.17 -32.62
C GLU A 75 -49.63 20.32 -31.34
N SER A 76 -48.65 20.44 -30.44
CA SER A 76 -48.58 19.73 -29.16
C SER A 76 -48.83 20.64 -27.94
N GLY A 77 -49.29 21.88 -28.14
CA GLY A 77 -49.53 22.85 -27.06
C GLY A 77 -48.27 23.31 -26.31
N LEU A 78 -47.09 23.18 -26.93
CA LEU A 78 -45.81 23.60 -26.38
C LEU A 78 -45.33 24.91 -27.01
N THR A 79 -44.42 25.60 -26.33
CA THR A 79 -43.78 26.82 -26.84
C THR A 79 -42.28 26.71 -26.68
N ILE A 80 -41.54 27.40 -27.56
CA ILE A 80 -40.07 27.47 -27.51
C ILE A 80 -39.62 27.94 -26.12
N LYS A 81 -40.27 28.99 -25.57
CA LYS A 81 -39.97 29.54 -24.24
C LYS A 81 -40.08 28.48 -23.12
N LYS A 82 -41.11 27.63 -23.15
CA LYS A 82 -41.32 26.59 -22.14
C LYS A 82 -40.26 25.50 -22.21
N LEU A 83 -39.87 25.07 -23.42
CA LEU A 83 -38.82 24.06 -23.62
C LEU A 83 -37.43 24.59 -23.25
N VAL A 84 -37.11 25.84 -23.60
CA VAL A 84 -35.88 26.52 -23.16
C VAL A 84 -35.82 26.60 -21.63
N GLN A 85 -36.92 26.99 -20.99
CA GLN A 85 -36.99 27.06 -19.52
C GLN A 85 -36.80 25.67 -18.88
N SER A 86 -37.44 24.65 -19.44
CA SER A 86 -37.30 23.26 -18.98
C SER A 86 -35.86 22.75 -19.13
N GLU A 87 -35.19 23.06 -20.24
CA GLU A 87 -33.79 22.68 -20.47
C GLU A 87 -32.86 23.36 -19.46
N ASN A 88 -33.02 24.67 -19.25
CA ASN A 88 -32.24 25.41 -18.27
C ASN A 88 -32.43 24.86 -16.84
N GLN A 89 -33.66 24.49 -16.47
CA GLN A 89 -33.95 23.84 -15.18
C GLN A 89 -33.27 22.48 -15.07
N GLN A 90 -33.31 21.67 -16.14
CA GLN A 90 -32.66 20.35 -16.15
C GLN A 90 -31.13 20.49 -16.06
N GLN A 91 -30.52 21.41 -16.81
CA GLN A 91 -29.09 21.68 -16.75
C GLN A 91 -28.66 22.18 -15.37
N ALA A 92 -29.45 23.05 -14.74
CA ALA A 92 -29.17 23.52 -13.37
C ALA A 92 -29.26 22.37 -12.34
N ALA A 93 -30.28 21.51 -12.45
CA ALA A 93 -30.41 20.33 -11.58
C ALA A 93 -29.24 19.35 -11.76
N ASP A 94 -28.85 19.09 -13.01
CA ASP A 94 -27.72 18.24 -13.35
C ASP A 94 -26.40 18.83 -12.80
N GLN A 95 -26.20 20.15 -12.92
CA GLN A 95 -25.03 20.84 -12.40
C GLN A 95 -24.92 20.71 -10.87
N VAL A 96 -26.02 20.89 -10.14
CA VAL A 96 -26.05 20.71 -8.68
C VAL A 96 -25.77 19.25 -8.30
N SER A 97 -26.35 18.28 -9.01
CA SER A 97 -26.13 16.85 -8.76
C SER A 97 -24.67 16.46 -8.96
N ILE A 98 -24.03 16.93 -10.04
CA ILE A 98 -22.60 16.72 -10.30
C ILE A 98 -21.75 17.38 -9.22
N SER A 99 -22.08 18.61 -8.84
CA SER A 99 -21.37 19.33 -7.76
C SER A 99 -21.45 18.58 -6.43
N ASN A 100 -22.64 18.09 -6.05
CA ASN A 100 -22.85 17.30 -4.84
C ASN A 100 -22.08 15.97 -4.89
N SER A 101 -22.04 15.30 -6.05
CA SER A 101 -21.30 14.05 -6.23
C SER A 101 -19.79 14.26 -6.08
N ILE A 102 -19.25 15.30 -6.71
CA ILE A 102 -17.83 15.69 -6.59
C ILE A 102 -17.52 16.10 -5.14
N GLY A 103 -18.41 16.88 -4.50
CA GLY A 103 -18.28 17.29 -3.11
C GLY A 103 -18.25 16.09 -2.16
N SER A 104 -19.15 15.11 -2.36
CA SER A 104 -19.23 13.89 -1.56
C SER A 104 -17.99 13.01 -1.75
N LEU A 105 -17.53 12.81 -2.99
CA LEU A 105 -16.30 12.06 -3.26
C LEU A 105 -15.07 12.75 -2.67
N ARG A 106 -15.00 14.08 -2.74
CA ARG A 106 -13.91 14.85 -2.11
C ARG A 106 -13.96 14.71 -0.60
N LEU A 107 -15.14 14.80 0.01
CA LEU A 107 -15.33 14.61 1.45
C LEU A 107 -14.85 13.21 1.87
N LEU A 108 -15.28 12.16 1.16
CA LEU A 108 -14.85 10.79 1.43
C LEU A 108 -13.33 10.63 1.27
N ALA A 109 -12.72 11.30 0.30
CA ALA A 109 -11.27 11.25 0.07
C ALA A 109 -10.46 12.04 1.10
N SER A 110 -11.02 13.11 1.67
CA SER A 110 -10.37 13.94 2.69
C SER A 110 -10.66 13.50 4.13
N THR A 111 -11.52 12.51 4.32
CA THR A 111 -11.86 12.01 5.65
C THR A 111 -10.71 11.18 6.21
N ASP A 112 -10.35 11.42 7.47
CA ASP A 112 -9.43 10.58 8.23
C ASP A 112 -10.15 9.27 8.64
N TRP A 113 -10.12 8.30 7.72
CA TRP A 113 -10.73 6.98 7.93
C TRP A 113 -10.19 6.26 9.17
N PRO A 114 -8.88 6.27 9.45
CA PRO A 114 -8.33 5.78 10.71
C PRO A 114 -9.09 6.25 11.96
N ASP A 115 -9.19 7.56 12.17
CA ASP A 115 -9.85 8.14 13.33
C ASP A 115 -11.35 7.80 13.39
N PHE A 116 -12.02 7.83 12.24
CA PHE A 116 -13.43 7.47 12.14
C PHE A 116 -13.69 6.00 12.53
N VAL A 117 -12.89 5.06 12.02
CA VAL A 117 -13.05 3.63 12.32
C VAL A 117 -12.76 3.35 13.78
N GLU A 118 -11.72 3.97 14.35
CA GLU A 118 -11.33 3.73 15.74
C GLU A 118 -12.33 4.29 16.75
N SER A 119 -12.97 5.43 16.44
CA SER A 119 -13.98 6.02 17.32
C SER A 119 -15.31 5.24 17.34
N MET A 120 -15.63 4.51 16.28
CA MET A 120 -16.91 3.80 16.13
C MET A 120 -16.82 2.29 16.31
N SER A 121 -15.61 1.71 16.34
CA SER A 121 -15.41 0.27 16.43
C SER A 121 -15.53 -0.25 17.87
N SER A 122 -16.51 -1.12 18.11
CA SER A 122 -16.65 -1.83 19.41
C SER A 122 -15.49 -2.79 19.68
N VAL A 123 -14.83 -3.28 18.61
CA VAL A 123 -13.63 -4.11 18.70
C VAL A 123 -12.44 -3.29 19.15
N GLU A 124 -12.25 -2.08 18.60
CA GLU A 124 -11.21 -1.14 19.05
C GLU A 124 -11.38 -0.79 20.53
N MET A 125 -12.60 -0.46 20.93
CA MET A 125 -12.92 -0.17 22.34
C MET A 125 -12.62 -1.36 23.26
N ALA A 126 -12.88 -2.59 22.82
CA ALA A 126 -12.55 -3.79 23.59
C ALA A 126 -11.02 -4.01 23.68
N LEU A 127 -10.29 -3.89 22.56
CA LEU A 127 -8.84 -4.11 22.51
C LEU A 127 -8.06 -3.05 23.29
N ARG A 128 -8.59 -1.83 23.43
CA ARG A 128 -8.05 -0.80 24.34
C ARG A 128 -8.11 -1.16 25.81
N GLY A 129 -8.84 -2.22 26.19
CA GLY A 129 -8.80 -2.82 27.52
C GLY A 129 -7.53 -3.62 27.81
N ASP A 130 -6.51 -3.55 26.94
CA ASP A 130 -5.23 -4.24 27.06
C ASP A 130 -4.59 -4.02 28.45
N PRO A 131 -4.32 -5.08 29.23
CA PRO A 131 -3.74 -4.96 30.58
C PRO A 131 -2.38 -4.24 30.57
N ALA A 132 -1.56 -4.51 29.55
CA ALA A 132 -0.27 -3.85 29.35
C ALA A 132 -0.38 -2.39 28.87
N ARG A 133 -1.58 -1.94 28.48
CA ARG A 133 -1.88 -0.61 27.90
C ARG A 133 -1.10 -0.23 26.64
N ALA A 134 -0.28 -1.13 26.11
CA ALA A 134 0.54 -0.89 24.93
C ALA A 134 -0.30 -0.79 23.65
N TYR A 135 -1.43 -1.50 23.57
CA TYR A 135 -2.26 -1.50 22.35
C TYR A 135 -2.65 -0.09 21.89
N GLY A 136 -3.05 0.78 22.81
CA GLY A 136 -3.49 2.15 22.48
C GLY A 136 -2.39 3.06 21.96
N GLU A 137 -1.13 2.72 22.21
CA GLU A 137 0.07 3.45 21.78
C GLU A 137 0.66 2.88 20.48
N MET A 138 0.05 1.84 19.90
CA MET A 138 0.49 1.24 18.64
C MET A 138 0.04 2.05 17.42
N ASP A 139 0.81 1.94 16.33
CA ASP A 139 0.44 2.56 15.06
C ASP A 139 -0.86 1.96 14.50
N PHE A 140 -1.55 2.73 13.66
CA PHE A 140 -2.82 2.32 13.08
C PHE A 140 -2.71 0.97 12.36
N ALA A 141 -1.63 0.76 11.59
CA ALA A 141 -1.44 -0.46 10.82
C ALA A 141 -1.31 -1.72 11.70
N THR A 142 -0.64 -1.60 12.85
CA THR A 142 -0.53 -2.69 13.83
C THR A 142 -1.89 -2.98 14.48
N ARG A 143 -2.58 -1.94 14.93
CA ARG A 143 -3.93 -2.07 15.51
C ARG A 143 -4.92 -2.67 14.51
N ASP A 144 -4.83 -2.28 13.25
CA ASP A 144 -5.66 -2.79 12.16
C ASP A 144 -5.40 -4.26 11.87
N ARG A 145 -4.12 -4.67 11.84
CA ARG A 145 -3.76 -6.09 11.75
C ARG A 145 -4.38 -6.91 12.88
N TYR A 146 -4.39 -6.37 14.10
CA TYR A 146 -4.99 -7.05 15.26
C TYR A 146 -6.51 -7.19 15.08
N ARG A 147 -7.19 -6.14 14.60
CA ARG A 147 -8.62 -6.17 14.26
C ARG A 147 -8.93 -7.21 13.16
N HIS A 148 -8.09 -7.32 12.13
CA HIS A 148 -8.24 -8.35 11.10
C HIS A 148 -8.02 -9.78 11.62
N VAL A 149 -7.15 -9.98 12.61
CA VAL A 149 -7.03 -11.28 13.28
C VAL A 149 -8.33 -11.62 14.00
N VAL A 150 -8.90 -10.67 14.74
CA VAL A 150 -10.18 -10.84 15.44
C VAL A 150 -11.29 -11.18 14.45
N GLU A 151 -11.42 -10.44 13.35
CA GLU A 151 -12.36 -10.71 12.25
C GLU A 151 -12.19 -12.13 11.69
N ARG A 152 -10.94 -12.53 11.38
CA ARG A 152 -10.62 -13.87 10.85
C ARG A 152 -11.11 -14.97 11.79
N ILE A 153 -10.89 -14.80 13.09
CA ILE A 153 -11.29 -15.78 14.11
C ILE A 153 -12.82 -15.79 14.24
N ALA A 154 -13.44 -14.62 14.37
CA ALA A 154 -14.88 -14.44 14.50
C ALA A 154 -15.64 -15.13 13.35
N ARG A 155 -15.21 -14.88 12.10
CA ARG A 155 -15.80 -15.44 10.87
C ARG A 155 -15.82 -16.98 10.82
N ARG A 156 -14.95 -17.65 11.59
CA ARG A 156 -14.89 -19.12 11.67
C ARG A 156 -15.17 -19.67 13.07
N SER A 157 -15.77 -18.84 13.91
CA SER A 157 -16.22 -19.18 15.25
C SER A 157 -17.73 -18.98 15.36
N HIS A 158 -18.28 -19.28 16.54
CA HIS A 158 -19.67 -18.91 16.89
C HIS A 158 -19.76 -17.57 17.63
N LEU A 159 -18.63 -16.88 17.81
CA LEU A 159 -18.53 -15.62 18.55
C LEU A 159 -18.54 -14.42 17.61
N THR A 160 -19.05 -13.30 18.11
CA THR A 160 -18.90 -12.00 17.46
C THR A 160 -17.46 -11.49 17.57
N GLU A 161 -17.06 -10.57 16.72
CA GLU A 161 -15.73 -9.94 16.78
C GLU A 161 -15.45 -9.32 18.15
N GLN A 162 -16.43 -8.62 18.72
CA GLN A 162 -16.32 -8.04 20.05
C GLN A 162 -16.10 -9.11 21.14
N ALA A 163 -16.77 -10.26 21.05
CA ALA A 163 -16.59 -11.36 22.00
C ALA A 163 -15.21 -12.02 21.86
N VAL A 164 -14.70 -12.16 20.64
CA VAL A 164 -13.33 -12.65 20.39
C VAL A 164 -12.29 -11.68 20.95
N ALA A 165 -12.46 -10.37 20.73
CA ALA A 165 -11.59 -9.35 21.30
C ALA A 165 -11.62 -9.40 22.84
N GLY A 166 -12.81 -9.49 23.44
CA GLY A 166 -12.97 -9.66 24.89
C GLY A 166 -12.24 -10.90 25.42
N LYS A 167 -12.30 -12.03 24.71
CA LYS A 167 -11.56 -13.25 25.08
C LYS A 167 -10.04 -13.07 24.99
N ALA A 168 -9.55 -12.32 24.02
CA ALA A 168 -8.11 -12.01 23.92
C ALA A 168 -7.64 -11.18 25.12
N ILE A 169 -8.45 -10.21 25.56
CA ILE A 169 -8.18 -9.38 26.74
C ILE A 169 -8.27 -10.18 28.04
N GLU A 170 -9.26 -11.07 28.16
CA GLU A 170 -9.39 -11.97 29.31
C GLU A 170 -8.15 -12.85 29.47
N LEU A 171 -7.67 -13.46 28.39
CA LEU A 171 -6.45 -14.27 28.39
C LEU A 171 -5.21 -13.44 28.76
N ALA A 172 -5.10 -12.20 28.27
CA ALA A 172 -4.02 -11.30 28.68
C ALA A 172 -4.11 -10.89 30.15
N GLY A 173 -5.33 -10.73 30.67
CA GLY A 173 -5.59 -10.38 32.07
C GLY A 173 -5.37 -11.53 33.06
N GLU A 174 -5.53 -12.78 32.64
CA GLU A 174 -5.29 -13.95 33.50
C GLU A 174 -3.79 -14.19 33.77
N MET A 175 -2.91 -13.73 32.87
CA MET A 175 -1.47 -13.98 32.93
C MET A 175 -0.64 -12.83 33.52
N THR A 176 -1.28 -11.76 34.04
CA THR A 176 -0.62 -10.67 34.78
C THR A 176 -0.21 -11.10 36.21
N ALA A 177 0.30 -12.33 36.36
CA ALA A 177 0.91 -12.80 37.59
C ALA A 177 2.34 -12.22 37.72
N PRO A 178 2.80 -11.88 38.94
CA PRO A 178 4.05 -11.13 39.17
C PRO A 178 5.35 -11.86 38.79
N ASP A 179 5.29 -13.10 38.31
CA ASP A 179 6.42 -13.97 37.93
C ASP A 179 6.41 -14.38 36.44
N GLY A 180 5.43 -13.87 35.66
CA GLY A 180 5.31 -14.11 34.22
C GLY A 180 6.19 -13.17 33.39
N ASP A 181 6.46 -13.56 32.15
CA ASP A 181 7.07 -12.68 31.15
C ASP A 181 6.09 -11.53 30.84
N ASP A 182 6.53 -10.27 30.93
CA ASP A 182 5.68 -9.07 30.69
C ASP A 182 4.90 -9.13 29.36
N ARG A 183 5.41 -9.92 28.40
CA ARG A 183 4.79 -10.18 27.09
C ARG A 183 3.45 -10.90 27.17
N ASP A 184 3.25 -11.77 28.16
CA ASP A 184 2.03 -12.58 28.31
C ASP A 184 0.84 -11.73 28.79
N GLY A 185 1.10 -10.53 29.32
CA GLY A 185 0.08 -9.56 29.75
C GLY A 185 -0.44 -8.65 28.63
N HIS A 186 0.11 -8.75 27.41
CA HIS A 186 -0.30 -7.92 26.27
C HIS A 186 -1.22 -8.68 25.31
N VAL A 187 -2.29 -8.03 24.87
CA VAL A 187 -3.28 -8.62 23.93
C VAL A 187 -2.67 -9.09 22.60
N GLY A 188 -1.63 -8.42 22.11
CA GLY A 188 -0.94 -8.78 20.88
C GLY A 188 -0.32 -10.17 20.92
N PHE A 189 0.10 -10.65 22.09
CA PHE A 189 0.63 -12.02 22.25
C PHE A 189 -0.40 -13.08 21.85
N TYR A 190 -1.68 -12.84 22.18
CA TYR A 190 -2.79 -13.74 21.86
C TYR A 190 -3.40 -13.54 20.47
N LEU A 191 -3.02 -12.47 19.77
CA LEU A 191 -3.52 -12.17 18.42
C LEU A 191 -2.50 -12.53 17.33
N VAL A 192 -1.23 -12.19 17.50
CA VAL A 192 -0.23 -12.33 16.44
C VAL A 192 0.96 -13.23 16.80
N ASP A 193 1.08 -13.67 18.06
CA ASP A 193 2.22 -14.46 18.54
C ASP A 193 1.78 -15.84 19.08
N ARG A 194 2.61 -16.45 19.94
CA ARG A 194 2.46 -17.80 20.48
C ARG A 194 1.18 -18.03 21.28
N GLY A 195 0.51 -16.99 21.77
CA GLY A 195 -0.78 -17.08 22.46
C GLY A 195 -1.97 -17.33 21.52
N LEU A 196 -1.81 -17.10 20.21
CA LEU A 196 -2.89 -17.24 19.22
C LEU A 196 -3.61 -18.61 19.22
N PRO A 197 -2.92 -19.76 19.33
CA PRO A 197 -3.59 -21.05 19.42
C PRO A 197 -4.49 -21.21 20.67
N LEU A 198 -4.20 -20.49 21.76
CA LEU A 198 -5.06 -20.50 22.96
C LEU A 198 -6.33 -19.71 22.69
N LEU A 199 -6.22 -18.53 22.10
CA LEU A 199 -7.37 -17.74 21.68
C LEU A 199 -8.24 -18.48 20.65
N GLU A 200 -7.63 -19.12 19.65
CA GLU A 200 -8.34 -19.95 18.67
C GLU A 200 -9.17 -21.05 19.35
N ARG A 201 -8.62 -21.71 20.38
CA ARG A 201 -9.33 -22.75 21.14
C ARG A 201 -10.45 -22.16 21.99
N ALA A 202 -10.17 -21.08 22.72
CA ALA A 202 -11.15 -20.39 23.57
C ALA A 202 -12.33 -19.85 22.77
N ALA A 203 -12.09 -19.39 21.54
CA ALA A 203 -13.13 -18.92 20.62
C ALA A 203 -13.87 -20.04 19.88
N GLY A 204 -13.44 -21.31 19.97
CA GLY A 204 -14.03 -22.41 19.21
C GLY A 204 -13.77 -22.31 17.70
N PHE A 205 -12.60 -21.79 17.31
CA PHE A 205 -12.21 -21.58 15.92
C PHE A 205 -12.11 -22.88 15.13
N ARG A 206 -12.83 -22.97 14.01
CA ARG A 206 -12.76 -24.11 13.09
C ARG A 206 -11.60 -23.94 12.10
N ARG A 207 -10.50 -24.67 12.32
CA ARG A 207 -9.32 -24.63 11.46
C ARG A 207 -9.62 -25.15 10.05
N SER A 208 -9.12 -24.45 9.03
CA SER A 208 -9.15 -24.94 7.66
C SER A 208 -8.04 -25.95 7.40
N VAL A 209 -8.26 -26.89 6.48
CA VAL A 209 -7.25 -27.89 6.06
C VAL A 209 -5.97 -27.20 5.55
N ARG A 210 -6.10 -26.05 4.86
CA ARG A 210 -4.98 -25.26 4.33
C ARG A 210 -4.08 -24.67 5.43
N GLU A 211 -4.64 -24.24 6.55
CA GLU A 211 -3.88 -23.71 7.69
C GLU A 211 -3.17 -24.80 8.50
N PHE A 212 -3.69 -26.03 8.48
CA PHE A 212 -3.05 -27.18 9.12
C PHE A 212 -1.70 -27.52 8.48
N PHE A 213 -1.61 -27.44 7.15
CA PHE A 213 -0.36 -27.69 6.40
C PHE A 213 0.61 -26.50 6.39
N GLY A 214 0.20 -25.30 6.80
CA GLY A 214 1.09 -24.12 6.88
C GLY A 214 2.01 -24.13 8.11
N LYS A 215 1.57 -24.70 9.24
CA LYS A 215 2.32 -24.70 10.52
C LYS A 215 3.56 -25.62 10.59
N PRO A 216 3.68 -26.77 9.91
CA PRO A 216 4.90 -27.59 9.99
C PRO A 216 6.14 -26.91 9.38
N ILE A 217 5.96 -25.95 8.48
CA ILE A 217 7.05 -25.22 7.79
C ILE A 217 7.97 -24.50 8.78
N THR A 218 7.44 -24.00 9.90
CA THR A 218 8.22 -23.21 10.88
C THR A 218 8.90 -24.06 11.96
N ARG A 219 8.50 -25.32 12.16
CA ARG A 219 9.05 -26.17 13.23
C ARG A 219 10.35 -26.87 12.86
N PHE A 220 10.54 -27.21 11.59
CA PHE A 220 11.76 -27.85 11.08
C PHE A 220 12.18 -27.28 9.70
N PRO A 221 12.52 -25.98 9.61
CA PRO A 221 12.74 -25.31 8.33
C PRO A 221 13.89 -25.95 7.54
N LEU A 222 15.00 -26.28 8.19
CA LEU A 222 16.15 -26.89 7.54
C LEU A 222 15.86 -28.32 7.03
N ALA A 223 15.15 -29.13 7.82
CA ALA A 223 14.83 -30.50 7.41
C ALA A 223 13.84 -30.53 6.23
N LEU A 224 12.85 -29.63 6.21
CA LEU A 224 11.93 -29.51 5.08
C LEU A 224 12.61 -28.95 3.83
N TYR A 225 13.46 -27.92 3.99
CA TYR A 225 14.20 -27.33 2.88
C TYR A 225 15.20 -28.33 2.28
N ALA A 226 16.12 -28.86 3.08
CA ALA A 226 17.11 -29.84 2.62
C ALA A 226 16.46 -31.16 2.18
N GLY A 227 15.41 -31.60 2.88
CA GLY A 227 14.67 -32.82 2.54
C GLY A 227 13.91 -32.73 1.22
N SER A 228 13.28 -31.58 0.93
CA SER A 228 12.60 -31.37 -0.36
C SER A 228 13.60 -31.28 -1.52
N ILE A 229 14.72 -30.58 -1.34
CA ILE A 229 15.81 -30.56 -2.33
C ILE A 229 16.34 -31.98 -2.55
N GLY A 230 16.64 -32.70 -1.47
CA GLY A 230 17.13 -34.08 -1.54
C GLY A 230 16.17 -35.02 -2.25
N LEU A 231 14.87 -34.92 -1.95
CA LEU A 231 13.83 -35.74 -2.58
C LEU A 231 13.70 -35.44 -4.08
N ILE A 232 13.61 -34.17 -4.47
CA ILE A 232 13.50 -33.77 -5.89
C ILE A 232 14.78 -34.16 -6.64
N THR A 233 15.95 -33.96 -6.03
CA THR A 233 17.24 -34.36 -6.62
C THR A 233 17.29 -35.87 -6.82
N ALA A 234 16.87 -36.66 -5.83
CA ALA A 234 16.85 -38.12 -5.92
C ALA A 234 15.86 -38.62 -6.98
N LEU A 235 14.68 -38.01 -7.09
CA LEU A 235 13.68 -38.38 -8.10
C LEU A 235 14.14 -38.01 -9.52
N ALA A 236 14.64 -36.80 -9.73
CA ALA A 236 15.09 -36.33 -11.04
C ALA A 236 16.39 -37.02 -11.47
N GLY A 237 17.42 -37.00 -10.60
CA GLY A 237 18.71 -37.64 -10.87
C GLY A 237 18.61 -39.16 -10.92
N GLY A 238 17.85 -39.77 -10.02
CA GLY A 238 17.58 -41.20 -10.02
C GLY A 238 16.79 -41.66 -11.25
N GLY A 239 15.79 -40.88 -11.71
CA GLY A 239 15.06 -41.17 -12.94
C GLY A 239 15.95 -41.13 -14.19
N LEU A 240 16.85 -40.14 -14.29
CA LEU A 240 17.84 -40.05 -15.37
C LEU A 240 18.82 -41.23 -15.35
N LEU A 241 19.32 -41.59 -14.16
CA LEU A 241 20.23 -42.72 -13.99
C LEU A 241 19.55 -44.06 -14.27
N TRP A 242 18.29 -44.23 -13.86
CA TRP A 242 17.51 -45.43 -14.16
C TRP A 242 17.34 -45.60 -15.67
N ASN A 243 16.99 -44.53 -16.37
CA ASN A 243 16.87 -44.55 -17.83
C ASN A 243 18.20 -44.88 -18.52
N ALA A 244 19.31 -44.28 -18.07
CA ALA A 244 20.64 -44.57 -18.59
C ALA A 244 21.04 -46.04 -18.38
N TYR A 245 20.76 -46.59 -17.19
CA TYR A 245 21.02 -48.00 -16.89
C TYR A 245 20.17 -48.94 -17.76
N ALA A 246 18.90 -48.62 -17.98
CA ALA A 246 17.99 -49.38 -18.83
C ALA A 246 18.46 -49.43 -20.30
N HIS A 247 19.13 -48.38 -20.79
CA HIS A 247 19.74 -48.33 -22.12
C HIS A 247 21.17 -48.93 -22.17
N GLY A 248 21.61 -49.59 -21.09
CA GLY A 248 22.84 -50.37 -21.07
C GLY A 248 24.12 -49.60 -20.74
N LEU A 249 24.03 -48.33 -20.32
CA LEU A 249 25.20 -47.59 -19.82
C LEU A 249 25.68 -48.20 -18.50
N ARG A 250 26.96 -48.60 -18.46
CA ARG A 250 27.60 -49.24 -17.31
C ARG A 250 29.05 -48.74 -17.14
N GLY A 251 29.65 -49.01 -15.99
CA GLY A 251 31.05 -48.70 -15.71
C GLY A 251 31.31 -47.21 -15.44
N TRP A 252 32.52 -46.73 -15.77
CA TRP A 252 32.96 -45.37 -15.43
C TRP A 252 32.12 -44.26 -16.10
N MET A 253 31.59 -44.51 -17.31
CA MET A 253 30.71 -43.56 -18.01
C MET A 253 29.38 -43.37 -17.27
N PHE A 254 28.86 -44.43 -16.64
CA PHE A 254 27.66 -44.35 -15.80
C PHE A 254 27.93 -43.53 -14.53
N ALA A 255 29.10 -43.72 -13.90
CA ALA A 255 29.50 -42.93 -12.74
C ALA A 255 29.68 -41.44 -13.08
N LEU A 256 30.30 -41.13 -14.22
CA LEU A 256 30.46 -39.76 -14.71
C LEU A 256 29.10 -39.10 -14.98
N LEU A 257 28.20 -39.82 -15.68
CA LEU A 257 26.86 -39.34 -15.96
C LEU A 257 26.05 -39.13 -14.67
N GLY A 258 26.21 -40.01 -13.69
CA GLY A 258 25.58 -39.89 -12.37
C GLY A 258 26.05 -38.65 -11.63
N MET A 259 27.35 -38.37 -11.63
CA MET A 259 27.89 -37.15 -11.02
C MET A 259 27.30 -35.89 -11.67
N VAL A 260 27.30 -35.81 -13.01
CA VAL A 260 26.75 -34.66 -13.74
C VAL A 260 25.24 -34.53 -13.51
N SER A 261 24.52 -35.65 -13.57
CA SER A 261 23.06 -35.68 -13.41
C SER A 261 22.64 -35.28 -12.00
N ILE A 262 23.35 -35.71 -10.95
CA ILE A 262 23.08 -35.31 -9.57
C ILE A 262 23.34 -33.81 -9.39
N LEU A 263 24.46 -33.28 -9.93
CA LEU A 263 24.76 -31.84 -9.85
C LEU A 263 23.68 -31.02 -10.55
N SER A 264 23.32 -31.36 -11.79
CA SER A 264 22.27 -30.66 -12.53
C SER A 264 20.90 -30.78 -11.87
N ALA A 265 20.54 -31.98 -11.38
CA ALA A 265 19.29 -32.20 -10.67
C ALA A 265 19.22 -31.42 -9.34
N SER A 266 20.33 -31.29 -8.61
CA SER A 266 20.37 -30.50 -7.37
C SER A 266 20.15 -29.02 -7.61
N HIS A 267 20.71 -28.49 -8.71
CA HIS A 267 20.51 -27.09 -9.08
C HIS A 267 19.05 -26.83 -9.47
N PHE A 268 18.46 -27.73 -10.25
CA PHE A 268 17.04 -27.69 -10.61
C PHE A 268 16.12 -27.78 -9.38
N ALA A 269 16.40 -28.73 -8.48
CA ALA A 269 15.67 -28.89 -7.23
C ALA A 269 15.72 -27.63 -6.36
N THR A 270 16.91 -27.04 -6.22
CA THR A 270 17.11 -25.80 -5.47
C THR A 270 16.30 -24.64 -6.07
N ALA A 271 16.28 -24.51 -7.40
CA ALA A 271 15.48 -23.48 -8.07
C ALA A 271 13.97 -23.64 -7.83
N ILE A 272 13.43 -24.85 -7.93
CA ILE A 272 12.02 -25.13 -7.64
C ILE A 272 11.70 -24.85 -6.18
N VAL A 273 12.51 -25.34 -5.25
CA VAL A 273 12.26 -25.17 -3.81
C VAL A 273 12.34 -23.69 -3.43
N ASN A 274 13.30 -22.93 -3.97
CA ASN A 274 13.38 -21.49 -3.75
C ASN A 274 12.16 -20.75 -4.31
N TRP A 275 11.72 -21.09 -5.53
CA TRP A 275 10.51 -20.50 -6.10
C TRP A 275 9.26 -20.83 -5.30
N LEU A 276 9.11 -22.07 -4.86
CA LEU A 276 7.98 -22.47 -4.02
C LEU A 276 8.04 -21.79 -2.64
N ALA A 277 9.24 -21.64 -2.07
CA ALA A 277 9.45 -20.97 -0.80
C ALA A 277 9.03 -19.50 -0.87
N THR A 278 9.34 -18.77 -1.94
CA THR A 278 8.92 -17.36 -2.09
C THR A 278 7.42 -17.20 -2.29
N LEU A 279 6.73 -18.21 -2.85
CA LEU A 279 5.27 -18.22 -2.97
C LEU A 279 4.56 -18.54 -1.66
N LEU A 280 5.20 -19.34 -0.79
CA LEU A 280 4.61 -19.80 0.47
C LEU A 280 4.98 -18.93 1.67
N ALA A 281 6.12 -18.25 1.63
CA ALA A 281 6.57 -17.38 2.71
C ALA A 281 5.74 -16.10 2.76
N SER A 282 5.00 -15.91 3.85
CA SER A 282 4.38 -14.63 4.17
C SER A 282 5.36 -13.76 4.95
N ALA A 283 5.51 -12.49 4.56
CA ALA A 283 6.23 -11.52 5.35
C ALA A 283 5.40 -11.15 6.60
N ASP A 284 5.93 -11.42 7.79
CA ASP A 284 5.35 -10.94 9.03
C ASP A 284 5.83 -9.52 9.29
N SER A 285 4.91 -8.55 9.33
CA SER A 285 5.26 -7.22 9.80
C SER A 285 5.54 -7.29 11.31
N LEU A 286 6.55 -6.56 11.77
CA LEU A 286 6.71 -6.37 13.21
C LEU A 286 5.66 -5.36 13.69
N PRO A 287 5.01 -5.59 14.85
CA PRO A 287 4.20 -4.58 15.52
C PRO A 287 5.01 -3.29 15.74
N ARG A 288 4.37 -2.13 15.54
CA ARG A 288 5.00 -0.81 15.66
C ARG A 288 4.24 0.06 16.65
N MET A 289 4.99 0.88 17.37
CA MET A 289 4.45 1.95 18.22
C MET A 289 4.20 3.20 17.39
N ASP A 290 3.20 4.00 17.77
CA ASP A 290 2.92 5.30 17.17
C ASP A 290 3.77 6.39 17.82
N TYR A 291 4.87 6.76 17.16
CA TYR A 291 5.70 7.92 17.52
C TYR A 291 5.54 9.07 16.52
N SER A 292 4.39 9.19 15.85
CA SER A 292 4.12 10.28 14.90
C SER A 292 4.23 11.69 15.51
N LYS A 293 4.01 11.81 16.83
CA LYS A 293 4.15 13.06 17.60
C LYS A 293 5.53 13.23 18.25
N GLY A 294 6.46 12.32 17.98
CA GLY A 294 7.79 12.26 18.56
C GLY A 294 7.96 11.13 19.58
N ILE A 295 9.21 10.85 19.92
CA ILE A 295 9.59 9.78 20.85
C ILE A 295 9.51 10.32 22.29
N PRO A 296 8.80 9.66 23.22
CA PRO A 296 8.75 10.10 24.62
C PRO A 296 10.07 9.84 25.35
N ALA A 297 10.29 10.54 26.47
CA ALA A 297 11.55 10.46 27.23
C ALA A 297 11.81 9.05 27.81
N GLU A 298 10.76 8.30 28.11
CA GLU A 298 10.83 6.91 28.58
C GLU A 298 11.30 5.92 27.51
N SER A 299 11.09 6.25 26.23
CA SER A 299 11.50 5.45 25.07
C SER A 299 12.69 6.05 24.32
N ARG A 300 13.54 6.81 25.04
CA ARG A 300 14.72 7.47 24.46
C ARG A 300 15.56 6.46 23.69
N THR A 301 15.81 6.77 22.42
CA THR A 301 16.34 5.81 21.45
C THR A 301 17.69 6.25 20.94
N LEU A 302 18.64 5.30 20.86
CA LEU A 302 19.94 5.50 20.23
C LEU A 302 20.04 4.63 18.98
N THR A 303 20.09 5.26 17.81
CA THR A 303 20.32 4.57 16.54
C THR A 303 21.82 4.36 16.34
N VAL A 304 22.25 3.11 16.45
CA VAL A 304 23.65 2.73 16.27
C VAL A 304 23.90 2.23 14.85
N ILE A 305 24.89 2.80 14.18
CA ILE A 305 25.30 2.42 12.82
C ILE A 305 26.65 1.71 12.92
N PRO A 306 26.66 0.36 12.82
CA PRO A 306 27.90 -0.40 12.80
C PRO A 306 28.63 -0.16 11.47
N THR A 307 29.91 0.20 11.53
CA THR A 307 30.74 0.46 10.35
C THR A 307 32.22 0.22 10.64
N MET A 308 33.04 0.13 9.60
CA MET A 308 34.49 0.05 9.73
C MET A 308 35.14 1.35 9.27
N LEU A 309 36.20 1.78 9.95
CA LEU A 309 37.04 2.89 9.51
C LEU A 309 38.06 2.37 8.50
N THR A 310 37.83 2.67 7.23
CA THR A 310 38.61 2.14 6.10
C THR A 310 39.55 3.17 5.47
N SER A 311 39.12 4.42 5.34
CA SER A 311 39.91 5.53 4.82
C SER A 311 39.38 6.87 5.34
N LEU A 312 40.19 7.93 5.30
CA LEU A 312 39.77 9.26 5.77
C LEU A 312 38.52 9.78 5.04
N ARG A 313 38.45 9.55 3.73
CA ARG A 313 37.28 9.90 2.92
C ARG A 313 36.02 9.15 3.36
N ASP A 314 36.15 7.86 3.66
CA ASP A 314 35.01 7.07 4.14
C ASP A 314 34.52 7.59 5.49
N VAL A 315 35.43 8.07 6.34
CA VAL A 315 35.06 8.70 7.63
C VAL A 315 34.26 9.99 7.41
N GLU A 316 34.68 10.84 6.47
CA GLU A 316 33.95 12.05 6.10
C GLU A 316 32.55 11.71 5.55
N ASP A 317 32.46 10.73 4.65
CA ASP A 317 31.20 10.24 4.09
C ASP A 317 30.28 9.64 5.17
N LEU A 318 30.85 8.95 6.17
CA LEU A 318 30.09 8.41 7.31
C LEU A 318 29.51 9.53 8.19
N ALA A 319 30.29 10.59 8.47
CA ALA A 319 29.80 11.74 9.22
C ALA A 319 28.68 12.47 8.47
N ALA A 320 28.85 12.70 7.16
CA ALA A 320 27.82 13.30 6.31
C ALA A 320 26.55 12.44 6.24
N ALA A 321 26.68 11.12 6.10
CA ALA A 321 25.55 10.20 6.10
C ALA A 321 24.82 10.19 7.46
N LEU A 322 25.55 10.32 8.57
CA LEU A 322 24.99 10.45 9.92
C LEU A 322 24.15 11.72 10.05
N GLU A 323 24.66 12.83 9.53
CA GLU A 323 23.96 14.12 9.49
C GLU A 323 22.67 14.04 8.69
N VAL A 324 22.70 13.44 7.49
CA VAL A 324 21.50 13.26 6.65
C VAL A 324 20.44 12.45 7.40
N ARG A 325 20.83 11.39 8.11
CA ARG A 325 19.89 10.56 8.90
C ARG A 325 19.26 11.35 10.04
N PHE A 326 20.05 12.17 10.73
CA PHE A 326 19.56 13.07 11.77
C PHE A 326 18.58 14.11 11.19
N LEU A 327 18.92 14.76 10.08
CA LEU A 327 18.06 15.77 9.47
C LEU A 327 16.74 15.19 8.95
N ALA A 328 16.76 13.96 8.44
CA ALA A 328 15.57 13.25 8.02
C ALA A 328 14.68 12.77 9.18
N ASN A 329 15.24 12.60 10.38
CA ASN A 329 14.55 12.06 11.56
C ASN A 329 14.86 12.91 12.79
N ARG A 330 14.44 14.18 12.78
CA ARG A 330 14.69 15.08 13.91
C ARG A 330 13.70 14.80 15.04
N ASP A 331 14.23 14.40 16.19
CA ASP A 331 13.48 14.24 17.44
C ASP A 331 14.41 14.53 18.63
N ASP A 332 13.87 15.08 19.71
CA ASP A 332 14.65 15.45 20.90
C ASP A 332 15.19 14.23 21.67
N ASN A 333 14.52 13.08 21.55
CA ASN A 333 14.84 11.83 22.24
C ASN A 333 15.41 10.75 21.30
N LEU A 334 15.77 11.14 20.06
CA LEU A 334 16.48 10.28 19.11
C LEU A 334 17.94 10.71 18.98
N HIS A 335 18.83 9.79 19.31
CA HIS A 335 20.27 9.98 19.22
C HIS A 335 20.87 9.07 18.16
N PHE A 336 22.06 9.43 17.69
CA PHE A 336 22.77 8.67 16.66
C PHE A 336 24.17 8.32 17.13
N ALA A 337 24.60 7.10 16.86
CA ALA A 337 25.96 6.66 17.16
C ALA A 337 26.59 5.93 15.99
N LEU A 338 27.90 6.12 15.83
CA LEU A 338 28.73 5.23 15.04
C LEU A 338 29.34 4.19 15.98
N LEU A 339 29.14 2.90 15.67
CA LEU A 339 29.88 1.80 16.30
C LEU A 339 30.95 1.35 15.32
N THR A 340 32.20 1.68 15.60
CA THR A 340 33.29 1.59 14.63
C THR A 340 34.33 0.55 15.00
N ASP A 341 34.74 -0.24 14.01
CA ASP A 341 35.89 -1.16 14.08
C ASP A 341 36.97 -0.71 13.06
N PHE A 342 38.22 -1.14 13.24
CA PHE A 342 39.23 -1.03 12.17
C PHE A 342 39.16 -2.22 11.22
N ARG A 343 39.81 -2.11 10.05
CA ARG A 343 40.07 -3.25 9.18
C ARG A 343 40.96 -4.28 9.88
N ASP A 344 40.81 -5.53 9.50
CA ASP A 344 41.71 -6.60 9.93
C ASP A 344 43.16 -6.26 9.55
N ALA A 345 44.08 -6.41 10.50
CA ALA A 345 45.52 -6.30 10.26
C ALA A 345 46.30 -7.32 11.09
N ALA A 346 47.54 -7.56 10.66
CA ALA A 346 48.47 -8.46 11.34
C ALA A 346 49.03 -7.89 12.66
N LEU A 347 48.80 -6.61 12.96
CA LEU A 347 49.24 -5.96 14.20
C LEU A 347 48.03 -5.37 14.92
N GLU A 348 48.12 -5.30 16.24
CA GLU A 348 47.08 -4.70 17.09
C GLU A 348 46.84 -3.21 16.74
N ALA A 349 47.93 -2.47 16.52
CA ALA A 349 47.90 -1.08 16.09
C ALA A 349 48.69 -0.91 14.78
N THR A 350 48.09 -0.22 13.81
CA THR A 350 48.75 0.22 12.58
C THR A 350 48.85 1.74 12.55
N PRO A 351 49.89 2.32 11.92
CA PRO A 351 50.07 3.78 11.86
C PRO A 351 48.89 4.53 11.20
N GLU A 352 48.09 3.83 10.40
CA GLU A 352 46.90 4.36 9.72
C GLU A 352 45.67 4.47 10.64
N ASP A 353 45.66 3.82 11.79
CA ASP A 353 44.49 3.73 12.67
C ASP A 353 44.19 5.06 13.38
N GLU A 354 45.23 5.65 13.96
CA GLU A 354 45.11 6.86 14.79
C GLU A 354 44.56 8.05 13.97
N PRO A 355 45.05 8.33 12.74
CA PRO A 355 44.46 9.36 11.90
C PRO A 355 42.97 9.15 11.59
N LEU A 356 42.56 7.89 11.36
CA LEU A 356 41.16 7.57 11.06
C LEU A 356 40.26 7.79 12.27
N LEU A 357 40.70 7.35 13.45
CA LEU A 357 39.96 7.52 14.68
C LEU A 357 39.84 9.00 15.08
N LEU A 358 40.92 9.77 14.92
CA LEU A 358 40.91 11.21 15.17
C LEU A 358 39.98 11.94 14.20
N ALA A 359 39.98 11.59 12.92
CA ALA A 359 39.04 12.15 11.94
C ALA A 359 37.58 11.83 12.31
N ALA A 360 37.30 10.60 12.74
CA ALA A 360 35.95 10.19 13.14
C ALA A 360 35.49 10.96 14.38
N LYS A 361 36.38 11.11 15.36
CA LYS A 361 36.12 11.90 16.57
C LYS A 361 35.84 13.36 16.22
N ALA A 362 36.68 13.98 15.39
CA ALA A 362 36.53 15.36 14.96
C ALA A 362 35.19 15.57 14.22
N GLY A 363 34.81 14.66 13.32
CA GLY A 363 33.54 14.74 12.60
C GLY A 363 32.33 14.68 13.54
N ILE A 364 32.35 13.84 14.58
CA ILE A 364 31.28 13.77 15.57
C ILE A 364 31.23 15.01 16.45
N GLU A 365 32.39 15.53 16.89
CA GLU A 365 32.49 16.77 17.65
C GLU A 365 31.97 17.97 16.83
N GLU A 366 32.28 18.04 15.54
CA GLU A 366 31.77 19.05 14.62
C GLU A 366 30.24 18.99 14.51
N LEU A 367 29.67 17.80 14.33
CA LEU A 367 28.22 17.60 14.27
C LEU A 367 27.53 18.00 15.59
N ASN A 368 28.09 17.63 16.74
CA ASN A 368 27.57 18.05 18.03
C ASN A 368 27.68 19.56 18.24
N GLY A 369 28.75 20.19 17.76
CA GLY A 369 28.90 21.66 17.78
C GLY A 369 27.86 22.36 16.90
N LYS A 370 27.62 21.83 15.70
CA LYS A 370 26.64 22.37 14.73
C LYS A 370 25.20 22.26 15.21
N TYR A 371 24.87 21.18 15.91
CA TYR A 371 23.50 20.86 16.34
C TYR A 371 23.31 20.88 17.86
N ALA A 372 24.10 21.69 18.58
CA ALA A 372 23.98 21.84 20.01
C ALA A 372 22.56 22.31 20.39
N ASN A 373 21.83 21.51 21.16
CA ASN A 373 20.43 21.75 21.52
C ASN A 373 20.21 22.09 23.01
N GLY A 374 21.30 22.26 23.78
CA GLY A 374 21.25 22.55 25.23
C GLY A 374 20.73 21.40 26.11
N LYS A 375 20.35 20.25 25.53
CA LYS A 375 19.83 19.07 26.23
C LYS A 375 20.83 17.89 26.27
N GLY A 376 22.00 18.05 25.66
CA GLY A 376 23.09 17.07 25.64
C GLY A 376 23.66 16.89 24.24
N GLU A 377 24.50 15.86 24.07
CA GLU A 377 25.04 15.46 22.78
C GLU A 377 24.01 14.62 21.99
N THR A 378 24.01 14.82 20.67
CA THR A 378 23.10 14.11 19.75
C THR A 378 23.82 12.96 19.04
N PHE A 379 25.11 13.14 18.78
CA PHE A 379 25.96 12.22 18.05
C PHE A 379 27.01 11.60 18.96
N PHE A 380 27.22 10.29 18.85
CA PHE A 380 28.18 9.54 19.66
C PHE A 380 29.10 8.67 18.80
N LEU A 381 30.30 8.42 19.29
CA LEU A 381 31.26 7.51 18.68
C LEU A 381 31.63 6.41 19.70
N PHE A 382 31.33 5.17 19.36
CA PHE A 382 31.77 4.00 20.08
C PHE A 382 32.77 3.25 19.21
N HIS A 383 34.06 3.37 19.54
CA HIS A 383 35.10 2.67 18.82
C HIS A 383 35.53 1.41 19.58
N ARG A 384 35.56 0.27 18.90
CA ARG A 384 36.11 -0.97 19.44
C ARG A 384 37.58 -1.09 19.03
N PRO A 385 38.53 -1.08 19.99
CA PRO A 385 39.93 -1.27 19.65
C PRO A 385 40.17 -2.70 19.17
N ARG A 386 41.10 -2.86 18.22
CA ARG A 386 41.64 -4.19 17.89
C ARG A 386 42.37 -4.74 19.12
N ARG A 387 42.20 -6.03 19.37
CA ARG A 387 42.96 -6.78 20.36
C ARG A 387 43.63 -7.94 19.65
N TRP A 388 44.90 -8.20 19.98
CA TRP A 388 45.60 -9.38 19.47
C TRP A 388 44.82 -10.65 19.83
N ASN A 389 44.51 -11.48 18.83
CA ASN A 389 44.01 -12.84 19.08
C ASN A 389 45.20 -13.80 19.06
N PRO A 390 45.63 -14.34 20.23
CA PRO A 390 46.77 -15.25 20.30
C PRO A 390 46.48 -16.68 19.80
N GLN A 391 45.25 -16.96 19.35
CA GLN A 391 44.78 -18.30 18.94
C GLN A 391 44.93 -18.58 17.45
#